data_AF-A0A7W7T5F3-F1
#
_entry.id   AF-A0A7W7T5F3-F1
#
_cell.length_a   1.000
_cell.length_b   1.000
_cell.length_c   1.000
_cell.angle_alpha   90.00
_cell.angle_beta   90.00
_cell.angle_gamma   90.00
#
_symmetry.space_group_name_H-M   'P 1'
#
loop_
_entity.id
_entity.type
_entity.pdbx_description
1 polymer ?
#
loop_
_entity_poly.entity_id
_entity_poly.type
_entity_poly.pdbx_seq_one_letter_code
_entity_poly.pdbx_strand_id
1 'polypeptide(L)'
;MSLIESELVRAGLDRSTIRRDEPVALPGAYNPAPRRWDLVVVEDGIPVAAVGFRAATGPSFGNNFNNRVEQILGDAVNLGRPYEPEALTGFKPCLALCFVLEDCESSAGPIQTRRGHFADDFGFPEGASYKDRYGIFFERLVQDGRYDAICYLASTPSDQPSVSEPRDEMGFGRFAQSIADRVVEIRKLREDSALDPVEFGRELAKRDDLGKVILGITSTPRGLSAAEAAVIEHRRQLVARLRELALADHVTETKMHNALGTSYWVFGGQYVGIAARRTLMPLDQYDIPLVCADRSLHIVELKGPDCKVVRKHRNHLIVADEVHEAVSQCINYLRSLDDMGTTLQTVHHNELGLDYDYRRAKGTVVIGHQDRACPAGVTREQVNQTLRSYNAHLSRVQVLTYDDLLDSAERALNFEVSETRPS
;
A
#
# COMPACT_ATOMS: atom_id res chain seq x y z
N MET A 1 -3.82 -12.78 25.01
CA MET A 1 -3.25 -13.32 23.75
C MET A 1 -2.93 -14.81 23.82
N SER A 2 -2.25 -15.31 24.86
CA SER A 2 -1.95 -16.76 25.03
C SER A 2 -3.19 -17.68 25.01
N LEU A 3 -4.34 -17.16 25.45
CA LEU A 3 -5.61 -17.90 25.44
C LEU A 3 -6.12 -18.21 24.02
N ILE A 4 -6.09 -17.23 23.11
CA ILE A 4 -6.58 -17.39 21.72
C ILE A 4 -5.72 -18.41 20.97
N GLU A 5 -4.39 -18.29 21.10
CA GLU A 5 -3.49 -19.27 20.51
C GLU A 5 -3.74 -20.68 21.04
N SER A 6 -3.90 -20.84 22.35
CA SER A 6 -4.12 -22.16 22.96
C SER A 6 -5.39 -22.82 22.42
N GLU A 7 -6.43 -22.03 22.18
CA GLU A 7 -7.70 -22.51 21.64
C GLU A 7 -7.64 -22.79 20.14
N LEU A 8 -6.90 -21.98 19.37
CA LEU A 8 -6.60 -22.31 17.97
C LEU A 8 -5.82 -23.63 17.86
N VAL A 9 -4.83 -23.85 18.72
CA VAL A 9 -4.10 -25.12 18.79
C VAL A 9 -5.03 -26.26 19.21
N ARG A 10 -5.93 -26.04 20.16
CA ARG A 10 -6.94 -27.03 20.58
C ARG A 10 -7.92 -27.37 19.44
N ALA A 11 -8.25 -26.39 18.59
CA ALA A 11 -9.06 -26.56 17.39
C ALA A 11 -8.31 -27.27 16.24
N GLY A 12 -7.02 -27.59 16.42
CA GLY A 12 -6.23 -28.41 15.49
C GLY A 12 -5.24 -27.63 14.62
N LEU A 13 -5.02 -26.33 14.88
CA LEU A 13 -3.96 -25.59 14.19
C LEU A 13 -2.58 -25.98 14.74
N ASP A 14 -1.60 -26.14 13.86
CA ASP A 14 -0.21 -26.23 14.29
C ASP A 14 0.23 -24.86 14.84
N ARG A 15 0.82 -24.85 16.03
CA ARG A 15 1.39 -23.63 16.62
C ARG A 15 2.40 -22.97 15.69
N SER A 16 3.11 -23.75 14.87
CA SER A 16 4.12 -23.27 13.93
C SER A 16 3.55 -22.43 12.77
N THR A 17 2.23 -22.41 12.57
CA THR A 17 1.54 -21.65 11.50
C THR A 17 0.97 -20.33 12.01
N ILE A 18 0.93 -20.13 13.33
CA ILE A 18 0.39 -18.94 13.98
C ILE A 18 1.50 -17.88 14.10
N ARG A 19 1.25 -16.66 13.61
CA ARG A 19 2.17 -15.51 13.66
C ARG A 19 1.56 -14.37 14.47
N ARG A 20 2.35 -13.77 15.38
CA ARG A 20 1.88 -12.75 16.36
C ARG A 20 2.83 -11.57 16.56
N ASP A 21 4.14 -11.81 16.51
CA ASP A 21 5.14 -10.80 16.90
C ASP A 21 5.84 -10.13 15.71
N GLU A 22 5.61 -10.63 14.50
CA GLU A 22 6.09 -10.02 13.27
C GLU A 22 5.01 -9.08 12.72
N PRO A 23 5.38 -7.95 12.09
CA PRO A 23 4.43 -7.13 11.36
C PRO A 23 3.94 -7.89 10.12
N VAL A 24 3.07 -8.87 10.33
CA VAL A 24 2.42 -9.63 9.28
C VAL A 24 1.34 -8.74 8.72
N ALA A 25 1.76 -7.93 7.75
CA ALA A 25 0.84 -7.17 6.98
C ALA A 25 0.27 -8.03 5.85
N LEU A 26 -1.03 -7.89 5.64
CA LEU A 26 -1.69 -8.42 4.46
C LEU A 26 -1.91 -7.30 3.45
N PRO A 27 -1.96 -7.63 2.14
CA PRO A 27 -2.32 -6.66 1.12
C PRO A 27 -3.61 -5.94 1.52
N GLY A 28 -3.57 -4.61 1.45
CA GLY A 28 -4.70 -3.75 1.75
C GLY A 28 -4.91 -2.79 0.58
N ALA A 29 -6.15 -2.62 0.13
CA ALA A 29 -6.40 -1.91 -1.12
C ALA A 29 -6.59 -0.39 -1.02
N TYR A 30 -6.72 0.15 0.19
CA TYR A 30 -7.07 1.56 0.39
C TYR A 30 -6.09 2.32 1.30
N ASN A 31 -5.31 1.61 2.11
CA ASN A 31 -4.36 2.25 3.02
C ASN A 31 -2.96 2.39 2.38
N PRO A 32 -2.31 3.56 2.53
CA PRO A 32 -0.96 3.79 1.98
C PRO A 32 0.13 2.99 2.71
N ALA A 33 -0.17 2.50 3.92
CA ALA A 33 0.71 1.65 4.72
C ALA A 33 0.14 0.23 4.85
N PRO A 34 1.01 -0.80 4.92
CA PRO A 34 0.61 -2.18 5.16
C PRO A 34 -0.21 -2.29 6.46
N ARG A 35 -1.42 -2.88 6.39
CA ARG A 35 -2.27 -3.06 7.57
C ARG A 35 -1.74 -4.22 8.41
N ARG A 36 -1.36 -3.93 9.65
CA ARG A 36 -0.92 -4.92 10.62
C ARG A 36 -2.11 -5.61 11.26
N TRP A 37 -2.00 -6.93 11.41
CA TRP A 37 -2.96 -7.76 12.12
C TRP A 37 -2.37 -8.19 13.46
N ASP A 38 -3.23 -8.44 14.44
CA ASP A 38 -2.82 -8.86 15.78
C ASP A 38 -2.39 -10.34 15.78
N LEU A 39 -2.99 -11.15 14.91
CA LEU A 39 -2.60 -12.54 14.66
C LEU A 39 -2.88 -12.89 13.20
N VAL A 40 -1.97 -13.61 12.55
CA VAL A 40 -2.17 -14.19 11.22
C VAL A 40 -1.84 -15.68 11.27
N VAL A 41 -2.67 -16.49 10.61
CA VAL A 41 -2.37 -17.92 10.39
C VAL A 41 -1.84 -18.06 8.96
N VAL A 42 -0.65 -18.66 8.82
CA VAL A 42 0.01 -18.87 7.52
C VAL A 42 0.31 -20.36 7.35
N GLU A 43 -0.30 -20.95 6.33
CA GLU A 43 -0.12 -22.36 5.96
C GLU A 43 0.68 -22.43 4.67
N ASP A 44 1.88 -23.02 4.72
CA ASP A 44 2.79 -23.16 3.55
C ASP A 44 2.99 -21.86 2.74
N GLY A 45 3.05 -20.71 3.43
CA GLY A 45 3.21 -19.40 2.81
C GLY A 45 1.91 -18.74 2.32
N ILE A 46 0.75 -19.35 2.52
CA ILE A 46 -0.54 -18.73 2.18
C ILE A 46 -1.20 -18.22 3.46
N PRO A 47 -1.55 -16.91 3.54
CA PRO A 47 -2.37 -16.41 4.64
C PRO A 47 -3.74 -17.10 4.64
N VAL A 48 -4.05 -17.78 5.74
CA VAL A 48 -5.33 -18.50 5.92
C VAL A 48 -6.30 -17.70 6.76
N ALA A 49 -5.81 -16.98 7.77
CA ALA A 49 -6.66 -16.16 8.63
C ALA A 49 -5.95 -14.89 9.05
N ALA A 50 -6.72 -13.80 9.17
CA ALA A 50 -6.30 -12.49 9.62
C ALA A 50 -7.17 -12.10 10.80
N VAL A 51 -6.57 -11.98 11.98
CA VAL A 51 -7.32 -11.75 13.21
C VAL A 51 -6.99 -10.39 13.80
N GLY A 52 -8.02 -9.57 13.95
CA GLY A 52 -7.95 -8.29 14.65
C GLY A 52 -8.40 -8.43 16.10
N PHE A 53 -7.69 -7.83 17.04
CA PHE A 53 -8.07 -7.74 18.46
C PHE A 53 -8.51 -6.33 18.78
N ARG A 54 -9.68 -6.20 19.38
CA ARG A 54 -10.26 -4.90 19.72
C ARG A 54 -10.95 -5.00 21.07
N ALA A 55 -10.96 -3.88 21.79
CA ALA A 55 -11.68 -3.79 23.05
C ALA A 55 -12.45 -2.48 23.14
N ALA A 56 -13.53 -2.45 23.91
CA ALA A 56 -14.21 -1.21 24.29
C ALA A 56 -14.36 -1.15 25.81
N THR A 57 -13.83 -0.09 26.40
CA THR A 57 -13.82 0.16 27.84
C THR A 57 -14.48 1.50 28.14
N GLY A 58 -14.82 1.76 29.40
CA GLY A 58 -15.42 3.03 29.82
C GLY A 58 -14.45 4.23 29.72
N PRO A 59 -14.94 5.46 29.96
CA PRO A 59 -16.32 5.80 30.37
C PRO A 59 -17.26 6.16 29.20
N SER A 60 -16.76 6.37 27.98
CA SER A 60 -17.56 6.87 26.85
C SER A 60 -17.93 5.77 25.85
N PHE A 61 -18.85 4.89 26.22
CA PHE A 61 -19.25 3.75 25.38
C PHE A 61 -19.89 4.16 24.05
N GLY A 62 -20.57 5.31 23.97
CA GLY A 62 -21.16 5.81 22.72
C GLY A 62 -20.14 6.23 21.68
N ASN A 63 -19.14 7.04 22.07
CA ASN A 63 -18.05 7.41 21.17
C ASN A 63 -17.22 6.19 20.80
N ASN A 64 -16.97 5.28 21.77
CA ASN A 64 -16.27 4.04 21.50
C ASN A 64 -17.01 3.15 20.51
N PHE A 65 -18.34 3.05 20.61
CA PHE A 65 -19.16 2.29 19.66
C PHE A 65 -18.99 2.81 18.23
N ASN A 66 -19.22 4.10 18.00
CA ASN A 66 -19.13 4.68 16.65
C ASN A 66 -17.71 4.54 16.06
N ASN A 67 -16.68 4.91 16.83
CA ASN A 67 -15.29 4.80 16.39
C ASN A 67 -14.92 3.35 16.05
N ARG A 68 -15.43 2.38 16.82
CA ARG A 68 -15.10 0.98 16.63
C ARG A 68 -15.84 0.38 15.44
N VAL A 69 -17.09 0.78 15.20
CA VAL A 69 -17.85 0.42 13.99
C VAL A 69 -17.09 0.87 12.74
N GLU A 70 -16.65 2.12 12.68
CA GLU A 70 -15.90 2.64 11.54
C GLU A 70 -14.59 1.89 11.29
N GLN A 71 -13.83 1.60 12.36
CA GLN A 71 -12.58 0.85 12.25
C GLN A 71 -12.82 -0.59 11.76
N ILE A 72 -13.79 -1.31 12.33
CA ILE A 72 -14.08 -2.70 11.97
C ILE A 72 -14.55 -2.79 10.51
N LEU A 73 -15.39 -1.84 10.07
CA LEU A 73 -15.82 -1.79 8.66
C LEU A 73 -14.65 -1.47 7.71
N GLY A 74 -13.75 -0.55 8.11
CA GLY A 74 -12.55 -0.24 7.33
C GLY A 74 -11.64 -1.45 7.15
N ASP A 75 -11.52 -2.31 8.16
CA ASP A 75 -10.69 -3.52 8.14
C ASP A 75 -11.23 -4.53 7.11
N ALA A 76 -12.55 -4.74 7.12
CA ALA A 76 -13.21 -5.64 6.17
C ALA A 76 -13.08 -5.19 4.72
N VAL A 77 -13.33 -3.90 4.45
CA VAL A 77 -13.22 -3.33 3.10
C VAL A 77 -11.78 -3.39 2.59
N ASN A 78 -10.80 -3.12 3.45
CA ASN A 78 -9.40 -3.07 3.06
C ASN A 78 -8.81 -4.44 2.69
N LEU A 79 -9.23 -5.52 3.36
CA LEU A 79 -8.74 -6.87 3.11
C LEU A 79 -9.41 -7.56 1.91
N GLY A 80 -10.65 -7.22 1.58
CA GLY A 80 -11.41 -7.93 0.53
C GLY A 80 -10.91 -7.68 -0.89
N ARG A 81 -10.67 -6.42 -1.25
CA ARG A 81 -10.37 -5.98 -2.63
C ARG A 81 -9.16 -6.64 -3.30
N PRO A 82 -8.05 -6.96 -2.60
CA PRO A 82 -6.94 -7.72 -3.18
C PRO A 82 -7.33 -9.09 -3.74
N TYR A 83 -8.36 -9.73 -3.16
CA TYR A 83 -8.78 -11.10 -3.48
C TYR A 83 -10.05 -11.16 -4.37
N GLU A 84 -10.55 -10.01 -4.84
CA GLU A 84 -11.68 -9.93 -5.80
C GLU A 84 -11.47 -10.71 -7.11
N PRO A 85 -10.26 -10.83 -7.69
CA PRO A 85 -10.07 -11.66 -8.89
C PRO A 85 -10.44 -13.12 -8.62
N GLU A 86 -11.14 -13.76 -9.56
CA GLU A 86 -11.66 -15.13 -9.42
C GLU A 86 -10.57 -16.15 -9.03
N ALA A 87 -9.37 -16.01 -9.62
CA ALA A 87 -8.21 -16.85 -9.32
C ALA A 87 -7.71 -16.74 -7.86
N LEU A 88 -8.03 -15.64 -7.17
CA LEU A 88 -7.58 -15.35 -5.79
C LEU A 88 -8.72 -15.44 -4.76
N THR A 89 -9.98 -15.43 -5.19
CA THR A 89 -11.15 -15.42 -4.29
C THR A 89 -11.13 -16.61 -3.34
N GLY A 90 -10.80 -17.81 -3.85
CA GLY A 90 -10.67 -19.03 -3.04
C GLY A 90 -9.56 -18.96 -1.99
N PHE A 91 -8.58 -18.06 -2.14
CA PHE A 91 -7.44 -17.91 -1.24
C PHE A 91 -7.56 -16.70 -0.29
N LYS A 92 -8.70 -16.00 -0.27
CA LYS A 92 -8.93 -14.91 0.68
C LYS A 92 -8.81 -15.43 2.12
N PRO A 93 -7.96 -14.87 2.99
CA PRO A 93 -7.88 -15.32 4.37
C PRO A 93 -9.20 -15.07 5.09
N CYS A 94 -9.57 -15.99 5.98
CA CYS A 94 -10.66 -15.81 6.94
C CYS A 94 -10.39 -14.54 7.75
N LEU A 95 -11.25 -13.55 7.59
CA LEU A 95 -11.21 -12.31 8.33
C LEU A 95 -11.94 -12.53 9.66
N ALA A 96 -11.17 -12.49 10.75
CA ALA A 96 -11.67 -12.75 12.07
C ALA A 96 -11.48 -11.58 13.04
N LEU A 97 -12.39 -11.42 14.00
CA LEU A 97 -12.33 -10.40 15.04
C LEU A 97 -12.47 -11.03 16.42
N CYS A 98 -11.55 -10.75 17.33
CA CYS A 98 -11.78 -10.95 18.76
C CYS A 98 -12.08 -9.61 19.42
N PHE A 99 -13.29 -9.48 19.96
CA PHE A 99 -13.78 -8.26 20.59
C PHE A 99 -14.05 -8.48 22.07
N VAL A 100 -13.49 -7.61 22.92
CA VAL A 100 -13.74 -7.63 24.37
C VAL A 100 -14.41 -6.33 24.81
N LEU A 101 -15.62 -6.43 25.33
CA LEU A 101 -16.34 -5.32 25.95
C LEU A 101 -16.16 -5.35 27.47
N GLU A 102 -15.89 -4.20 28.07
CA GLU A 102 -16.01 -4.04 29.52
C GLU A 102 -17.47 -4.19 29.94
N ASP A 103 -17.75 -5.16 30.79
CA ASP A 103 -19.09 -5.48 31.30
C ASP A 103 -19.35 -4.68 32.58
N CYS A 104 -20.05 -3.56 32.44
CA CYS A 104 -20.40 -2.66 33.52
C CYS A 104 -21.80 -2.07 33.29
N GLU A 105 -22.34 -1.39 34.30
CA GLU A 105 -23.69 -0.82 34.23
C GLU A 105 -23.88 0.10 33.00
N SER A 106 -22.85 0.86 32.62
CA SER A 106 -22.92 1.77 31.47
C SER A 106 -22.87 1.07 30.11
N SER A 107 -22.39 -0.18 30.04
CA SER A 107 -22.35 -0.95 28.79
C SER A 107 -23.52 -1.95 28.67
N ALA A 108 -24.00 -2.46 29.80
CA ALA A 108 -25.11 -3.41 29.88
C ALA A 108 -26.49 -2.76 30.12
N GLY A 109 -26.52 -1.51 30.60
CA GLY A 109 -27.75 -0.77 30.86
C GLY A 109 -28.48 -0.31 29.58
N PRO A 110 -29.80 -0.07 29.65
CA PRO A 110 -30.58 0.38 28.52
C PRO A 110 -30.21 1.80 28.09
N ILE A 111 -30.21 2.06 26.79
CA ILE A 111 -29.83 3.36 26.21
C ILE A 111 -31.02 4.01 25.52
N GLN A 112 -31.21 5.30 25.77
CA GLN A 112 -32.18 6.11 25.02
C GLN A 112 -31.66 6.38 23.61
N THR A 113 -32.39 5.92 22.60
CA THR A 113 -32.07 6.21 21.20
C THR A 113 -32.67 7.54 20.79
N ARG A 114 -31.87 8.41 20.16
CA ARG A 114 -32.35 9.68 19.59
C ARG A 114 -32.94 9.41 18.21
N ARG A 115 -34.24 9.62 18.05
CA ARG A 115 -34.93 9.49 16.76
C ARG A 115 -34.45 10.57 15.77
N GLY A 116 -33.97 10.13 14.60
CA GLY A 116 -33.65 11.02 13.46
C GLY A 116 -34.87 11.44 12.65
N HIS A 117 -34.67 12.36 11.68
CA HIS A 117 -35.72 12.90 10.80
C HIS A 117 -36.38 11.87 9.86
N PHE A 118 -35.65 10.80 9.52
CA PHE A 118 -36.18 9.62 8.86
C PHE A 118 -36.09 8.48 9.89
N ALA A 119 -37.13 8.32 10.71
CA ALA A 119 -37.12 7.34 11.78
C ALA A 119 -37.14 5.92 11.17
N ASP A 120 -36.00 5.23 11.27
CA ASP A 120 -35.89 3.95 11.97
C ASP A 120 -34.40 3.70 12.29
N ASP A 121 -34.11 3.56 13.59
CA ASP A 121 -32.78 3.57 14.20
C ASP A 121 -31.93 2.35 13.78
N PHE A 122 -31.36 2.31 12.58
CA PHE A 122 -30.52 1.19 12.10
C PHE A 122 -31.10 -0.23 12.39
N GLY A 123 -32.40 -0.37 12.69
CA GLY A 123 -33.03 -1.60 13.18
C GLY A 123 -32.55 -2.12 14.56
N PHE A 124 -32.09 -1.30 15.49
CA PHE A 124 -31.82 -1.75 16.88
C PHE A 124 -33.10 -1.70 17.74
N PRO A 125 -33.36 -2.71 18.61
CA PRO A 125 -34.49 -2.68 19.53
C PRO A 125 -34.45 -1.47 20.49
N GLU A 126 -35.63 -0.96 20.86
CA GLU A 126 -35.75 0.10 21.86
C GLU A 126 -35.16 -0.36 23.20
N GLY A 127 -34.34 0.49 23.82
CA GLY A 127 -33.65 0.15 25.07
C GLY A 127 -32.44 -0.78 24.92
N ALA A 128 -32.03 -1.15 23.70
CA ALA A 128 -30.83 -1.97 23.50
C ALA A 128 -29.58 -1.30 24.09
N SER A 129 -28.88 -2.04 24.96
CA SER A 129 -27.62 -1.63 25.58
C SER A 129 -26.47 -1.58 24.57
N TYR A 130 -25.29 -1.04 24.94
CA TYR A 130 -24.13 -1.11 24.06
C TYR A 130 -23.69 -2.57 23.87
N LYS A 131 -23.84 -3.39 24.90
CA LYS A 131 -23.59 -4.83 24.85
C LYS A 131 -24.46 -5.52 23.78
N ASP A 132 -25.73 -5.16 23.69
CA ASP A 132 -26.66 -5.67 22.67
C ASP A 132 -26.37 -5.12 21.28
N ARG A 133 -26.09 -3.81 21.18
CA ARG A 133 -25.80 -3.15 19.89
C ARG A 133 -24.55 -3.71 19.23
N TYR A 134 -23.49 -4.01 20.00
CA TYR A 134 -22.32 -4.72 19.46
C TYR A 134 -22.67 -6.12 18.96
N GLY A 135 -23.47 -6.88 19.73
CA GLY A 135 -23.94 -8.20 19.30
C GLY A 135 -24.67 -8.16 17.95
N ILE A 136 -25.66 -7.28 17.83
CA ILE A 136 -26.44 -7.09 16.59
C ILE A 136 -25.55 -6.61 15.43
N PHE A 137 -24.60 -5.71 15.70
CA PHE A 137 -23.65 -5.24 14.69
C PHE A 137 -22.77 -6.39 14.17
N PHE A 138 -22.20 -7.19 15.07
CA PHE A 138 -21.38 -8.35 14.70
C PHE A 138 -22.18 -9.42 13.97
N GLU A 139 -23.43 -9.67 14.35
CA GLU A 139 -24.31 -10.63 13.68
C GLU A 139 -24.50 -10.24 12.22
N ARG A 140 -24.77 -8.96 11.96
CA ARG A 140 -24.89 -8.42 10.59
C ARG A 140 -23.60 -8.54 9.80
N LEU A 141 -22.44 -8.24 10.41
CA LEU A 141 -21.16 -8.38 9.70
C LEU A 141 -20.89 -9.81 9.24
N VAL A 142 -21.23 -10.80 10.06
CA VAL A 142 -21.09 -12.22 9.70
C VAL A 142 -22.12 -12.61 8.64
N GLN A 143 -23.39 -12.23 8.81
CA GLN A 143 -24.46 -12.51 7.84
C GLN A 143 -24.20 -11.89 6.47
N ASP A 144 -23.63 -10.69 6.44
CA ASP A 144 -23.29 -9.96 5.21
C ASP A 144 -21.95 -10.43 4.59
N GLY A 145 -21.30 -11.45 5.18
CA GLY A 145 -20.00 -11.97 4.71
C GLY A 145 -18.84 -10.97 4.81
N ARG A 146 -18.96 -9.96 5.67
CA ARG A 146 -17.90 -8.96 5.91
C ARG A 146 -16.84 -9.49 6.86
N TYR A 147 -17.22 -10.34 7.80
CA TYR A 147 -16.34 -11.10 8.67
C TYR A 147 -16.72 -12.57 8.60
N ASP A 148 -15.71 -13.44 8.58
CA ASP A 148 -15.91 -14.89 8.53
C ASP A 148 -16.10 -15.47 9.95
N ALA A 149 -15.51 -14.85 10.97
CA ALA A 149 -15.67 -15.25 12.36
C ALA A 149 -15.51 -14.07 13.34
N ILE A 150 -16.39 -13.97 14.33
CA ILE A 150 -16.26 -12.99 15.42
C ILE A 150 -16.35 -13.71 16.76
N CYS A 151 -15.37 -13.47 17.63
CA CYS A 151 -15.43 -13.81 19.04
C CYS A 151 -15.84 -12.57 19.82
N TYR A 152 -16.99 -12.61 20.49
CA TYR A 152 -17.49 -11.50 21.29
C TYR A 152 -17.54 -11.88 22.76
N LEU A 153 -16.70 -11.22 23.56
CA LEU A 153 -16.59 -11.44 25.00
C LEU A 153 -16.98 -10.18 25.76
N ALA A 154 -17.59 -10.37 26.93
CA ALA A 154 -17.78 -9.31 27.91
C ALA A 154 -17.06 -9.68 29.21
N SER A 155 -16.28 -8.75 29.76
CA SER A 155 -15.44 -8.97 30.95
C SER A 155 -15.70 -7.90 32.00
N THR A 156 -15.92 -8.30 33.25
CA THR A 156 -16.08 -7.34 34.35
C THR A 156 -14.76 -6.63 34.67
N PRO A 157 -14.78 -5.33 35.05
CA PRO A 157 -13.58 -4.59 35.43
C PRO A 157 -13.18 -4.94 36.87
N SER A 158 -12.46 -6.06 37.04
CA SER A 158 -12.06 -6.61 38.34
C SER A 158 -10.68 -7.28 38.24
N ASP A 159 -9.96 -7.36 39.37
CA ASP A 159 -8.72 -8.15 39.51
C ASP A 159 -8.96 -9.66 39.31
N GLN A 160 -10.19 -10.11 39.52
CA GLN A 160 -10.69 -11.44 39.16
C GLN A 160 -11.87 -11.26 38.19
N PRO A 161 -11.60 -11.01 36.90
CA PRO A 161 -12.64 -10.72 35.94
C PRO A 161 -13.47 -11.96 35.65
N SER A 162 -14.79 -11.80 35.65
CA SER A 162 -15.71 -12.78 35.09
C SER A 162 -15.89 -12.51 33.61
N VAL A 163 -15.65 -13.52 32.77
CA VAL A 163 -15.83 -13.44 31.31
C VAL A 163 -17.12 -14.14 30.92
N SER A 164 -17.90 -13.52 30.04
CA SER A 164 -19.11 -14.08 29.46
C SER A 164 -19.09 -13.95 27.93
N GLU A 165 -19.84 -14.81 27.25
CA GLU A 165 -20.04 -14.80 25.80
C GLU A 165 -21.46 -14.27 25.54
N PRO A 166 -21.65 -12.99 25.18
CA PRO A 166 -23.00 -12.41 25.08
C PRO A 166 -23.85 -12.97 23.94
N ARG A 167 -23.24 -13.73 23.02
CA ARG A 167 -23.85 -14.41 21.89
C ARG A 167 -23.18 -15.78 21.74
N ASP A 168 -23.94 -16.85 21.91
CA ASP A 168 -23.46 -18.24 21.83
C ASP A 168 -22.81 -18.58 20.47
N GLU A 169 -23.27 -17.95 19.39
CA GLU A 169 -22.72 -18.13 18.04
C GLU A 169 -21.34 -17.49 17.86
N MET A 170 -20.98 -16.54 18.74
CA MET A 170 -19.71 -15.80 18.73
C MET A 170 -18.82 -16.16 19.93
N GLY A 171 -19.01 -17.35 20.47
CA GLY A 171 -18.17 -17.89 21.53
C GLY A 171 -16.76 -18.25 21.05
N PHE A 172 -15.84 -18.41 22.00
CA PHE A 172 -14.42 -18.64 21.72
C PHE A 172 -14.17 -19.94 20.95
N GLY A 173 -14.90 -21.01 21.30
CA GLY A 173 -14.78 -22.31 20.65
C GLY A 173 -15.22 -22.29 19.18
N ARG A 174 -16.35 -21.62 18.89
CA ARG A 174 -16.84 -21.47 17.51
C ARG A 174 -15.89 -20.63 16.67
N PHE A 175 -15.40 -19.53 17.24
CA PHE A 175 -14.41 -18.69 16.59
C PHE A 175 -13.15 -19.46 16.19
N ALA A 176 -12.59 -20.27 17.09
CA ALA A 176 -11.41 -21.09 16.79
C ALA A 176 -11.70 -22.16 15.74
N GLN A 177 -12.88 -22.79 15.80
CA GLN A 177 -13.29 -23.80 14.82
C GLN A 177 -13.44 -23.21 13.41
N SER A 178 -14.05 -22.03 13.25
CA SER A 178 -14.18 -21.37 11.95
C SER A 178 -12.83 -21.11 11.29
N ILE A 179 -11.81 -20.75 12.07
CA ILE A 179 -10.45 -20.55 11.56
C ILE A 179 -9.83 -21.91 11.17
N ALA A 180 -10.02 -22.96 11.98
CA ALA A 180 -9.52 -24.30 11.67
C ALA A 180 -10.15 -24.88 10.39
N ASP A 181 -11.46 -24.70 10.21
CA ASP A 181 -12.18 -25.15 9.01
C ASP A 181 -11.65 -24.45 7.76
N ARG A 182 -11.30 -23.15 7.85
CA ARG A 182 -10.65 -22.43 6.74
C ARG A 182 -9.29 -23.01 6.36
N VAL A 183 -8.49 -23.46 7.33
CA VAL A 183 -7.21 -24.15 7.06
C VAL A 183 -7.46 -25.41 6.24
N VAL A 184 -8.47 -26.21 6.60
CA VAL A 184 -8.84 -27.42 5.87
C VAL A 184 -9.29 -27.09 4.44
N GLU A 185 -10.08 -26.03 4.28
CA GLU A 185 -10.54 -25.57 2.97
C GLU A 185 -9.38 -25.13 2.07
N ILE A 186 -8.44 -24.33 2.59
CA ILE A 186 -7.24 -23.92 1.83
C ILE A 186 -6.38 -25.13 1.45
N ARG A 187 -6.23 -26.12 2.33
CA ARG A 187 -5.50 -27.37 2.00
C ARG A 187 -6.17 -28.11 0.84
N LYS A 188 -7.50 -28.27 0.86
CA LYS A 188 -8.25 -28.90 -0.25
C LYS A 188 -8.12 -28.10 -1.54
N LEU A 189 -8.29 -26.78 -1.48
CA LEU A 189 -8.11 -25.92 -2.64
C LEU A 189 -6.71 -26.10 -3.25
N ARG A 190 -5.66 -26.28 -2.45
CA ARG A 190 -4.31 -26.55 -2.97
C ARG A 190 -4.16 -27.94 -3.62
N GLU A 191 -4.86 -28.94 -3.11
CA GLU A 191 -4.85 -30.29 -3.70
C GLU A 191 -5.62 -30.33 -5.04
N ASP A 192 -6.71 -29.57 -5.13
CA ASP A 192 -7.61 -29.54 -6.28
C ASP A 192 -7.23 -28.47 -7.34
N SER A 193 -6.55 -27.40 -6.94
CA SER A 193 -6.12 -26.30 -7.83
C SER A 193 -4.72 -26.53 -8.36
N ALA A 194 -4.47 -26.23 -9.64
CA ALA A 194 -3.12 -26.14 -10.20
C ALA A 194 -2.28 -24.97 -9.64
N LEU A 195 -2.89 -24.08 -8.83
CA LEU A 195 -2.28 -22.91 -8.21
C LEU A 195 -1.43 -23.31 -6.98
N ASP A 196 -0.15 -23.55 -7.22
CA ASP A 196 0.93 -23.60 -6.21
C ASP A 196 1.07 -22.21 -5.52
N PRO A 197 1.47 -22.10 -4.24
CA PRO A 197 1.96 -20.86 -3.61
C PRO A 197 2.75 -19.91 -4.52
N VAL A 198 3.52 -20.45 -5.47
CA VAL A 198 4.24 -19.70 -6.52
C VAL A 198 3.30 -18.93 -7.46
N GLU A 199 2.23 -19.57 -7.95
CA GLU A 199 1.26 -18.95 -8.85
C GLU A 199 0.35 -17.98 -8.10
N PHE A 200 -0.03 -18.31 -6.86
CA PHE A 200 -0.71 -17.37 -5.96
C PHE A 200 0.12 -16.09 -5.73
N GLY A 201 1.43 -16.22 -5.50
CA GLY A 201 2.34 -15.08 -5.40
C GLY A 201 2.47 -14.28 -6.69
N ARG A 202 2.47 -14.96 -7.84
CA ARG A 202 2.49 -14.31 -9.15
C ARG A 202 1.24 -13.47 -9.40
N GLU A 203 0.05 -14.00 -9.12
CA GLU A 203 -1.21 -13.27 -9.32
C GLU A 203 -1.34 -12.06 -8.39
N LEU A 204 -0.86 -12.15 -7.14
CA LEU A 204 -0.79 -11.01 -6.24
C LEU A 204 0.22 -9.95 -6.70
N ALA A 205 1.37 -10.36 -7.25
CA ALA A 205 2.42 -9.45 -7.72
C ALA A 205 2.05 -8.67 -9.00
N LYS A 206 1.15 -9.19 -9.84
CA LYS A 206 0.61 -8.49 -11.03
C LYS A 206 -0.20 -7.23 -10.67
N ARG A 207 -0.57 -7.06 -9.40
CA ARG A 207 -1.37 -5.93 -8.95
C ARG A 207 -0.46 -4.76 -8.56
N ASP A 208 -0.49 -3.70 -9.36
CA ASP A 208 0.30 -2.47 -9.20
C ASP A 208 0.12 -1.79 -7.82
N ASP A 209 -0.99 -2.07 -7.10
CA ASP A 209 -1.32 -1.54 -5.78
C ASP A 209 -0.74 -2.35 -4.59
N LEU A 210 -0.16 -3.54 -4.83
CA LEU A 210 0.24 -4.49 -3.79
C LEU A 210 1.75 -4.71 -3.66
N GLY A 211 2.56 -4.01 -4.45
CA GLY A 211 4.03 -4.11 -4.46
C GLY A 211 4.74 -3.79 -3.14
N LYS A 212 3.99 -3.55 -2.04
CA LYS A 212 4.52 -3.32 -0.69
C LYS A 212 4.13 -4.35 0.35
N VAL A 213 3.35 -5.39 0.04
CA VAL A 213 2.94 -6.35 1.08
C VAL A 213 2.79 -7.77 0.55
N ILE A 214 3.91 -8.46 0.48
CA ILE A 214 3.91 -9.91 0.33
C ILE A 214 4.70 -10.45 1.53
N LEU A 215 4.05 -10.62 2.69
CA LEU A 215 4.66 -11.26 3.86
C LEU A 215 4.19 -12.70 4.06
N GLY A 216 2.98 -13.04 3.59
CA GLY A 216 2.47 -14.41 3.59
C GLY A 216 3.33 -15.33 2.74
N ILE A 217 3.45 -15.02 1.46
CA ILE A 217 4.16 -15.87 0.48
C ILE A 217 5.67 -15.87 0.73
N THR A 218 6.23 -14.76 1.21
CA THR A 218 7.67 -14.65 1.51
C THR A 218 8.10 -15.34 2.81
N SER A 219 7.16 -15.82 3.61
CA SER A 219 7.46 -16.58 4.84
C SER A 219 8.07 -17.96 4.56
N THR A 220 8.00 -18.44 3.32
CA THR A 220 8.76 -19.61 2.86
C THR A 220 9.83 -19.16 1.85
N PRO A 221 11.04 -19.76 1.85
CA PRO A 221 12.08 -19.40 0.89
C PRO A 221 11.64 -19.55 -0.58
N ARG A 222 10.76 -20.52 -0.87
CA ARG A 222 10.23 -20.75 -2.22
C ARG A 222 9.24 -19.68 -2.65
N GLY A 223 8.30 -19.33 -1.77
CA GLY A 223 7.34 -18.27 -2.06
C GLY A 223 8.01 -16.90 -2.14
N LEU A 224 9.03 -16.61 -1.32
CA LEU A 224 9.83 -15.39 -1.43
C LEU A 224 10.47 -15.26 -2.81
N SER A 225 11.20 -16.29 -3.23
CA SER A 225 11.86 -16.31 -4.53
C SER A 225 10.88 -16.17 -5.70
N ALA A 226 9.70 -16.80 -5.61
CA ALA A 226 8.66 -16.68 -6.61
C ALA A 226 8.04 -15.28 -6.69
N ALA A 227 7.77 -14.65 -5.54
CA ALA A 227 7.23 -13.30 -5.46
C ALA A 227 8.25 -12.27 -6.00
N GLU A 228 9.52 -12.39 -5.61
CA GLU A 228 10.61 -11.55 -6.12
C GLU A 228 10.75 -11.68 -7.64
N ALA A 229 10.77 -12.92 -8.16
CA ALA A 229 10.85 -13.16 -9.60
C ALA A 229 9.65 -12.55 -10.35
N ALA A 230 8.43 -12.68 -9.81
CA ALA A 230 7.23 -12.11 -10.41
C ALA A 230 7.24 -10.57 -10.39
N VAL A 231 7.70 -9.95 -9.29
CA VAL A 231 7.86 -8.49 -9.20
C VAL A 231 8.88 -8.00 -10.22
N ILE A 232 10.04 -8.66 -10.34
CA ILE A 232 11.08 -8.29 -11.32
C ILE A 232 10.54 -8.42 -12.75
N GLU A 233 9.82 -9.49 -13.06
CA GLU A 233 9.23 -9.70 -14.39
C GLU A 233 8.19 -8.63 -14.72
N HIS A 234 7.30 -8.30 -13.78
CA HIS A 234 6.32 -7.22 -13.96
C HIS A 234 7.01 -5.86 -14.18
N ARG A 235 8.05 -5.57 -13.40
CA ARG A 235 8.87 -4.36 -13.58
C ARG A 235 9.53 -4.30 -14.95
N ARG A 236 10.02 -5.42 -15.49
CA ARG A 236 10.57 -5.50 -16.86
C ARG A 236 9.52 -5.22 -17.91
N GLN A 237 8.33 -5.80 -17.77
CA GLN A 237 7.21 -5.56 -18.69
C GLN A 237 6.80 -4.08 -18.70
N LEU A 238 6.78 -3.43 -17.53
CA LEU A 238 6.54 -1.99 -17.43
C LEU A 238 7.62 -1.18 -18.17
N VAL A 239 8.91 -1.48 -17.97
CA VAL A 239 10.01 -0.78 -18.67
C VAL A 239 9.94 -0.99 -20.17
N ALA A 240 9.62 -2.20 -20.64
CA ALA A 240 9.42 -2.48 -22.06
C ALA A 240 8.28 -1.63 -22.65
N ARG A 241 7.13 -1.59 -21.97
CA ARG A 241 5.98 -0.74 -22.37
C ARG A 241 6.34 0.75 -22.39
N LEU A 242 7.09 1.23 -21.40
CA LEU A 242 7.54 2.63 -21.35
C LEU A 242 8.51 2.96 -22.49
N ARG A 243 9.39 2.03 -22.88
CA ARG A 243 10.26 2.19 -24.06
C ARG A 243 9.46 2.29 -25.35
N GLU A 244 8.46 1.42 -25.53
CA GLU A 244 7.56 1.49 -26.68
C GLU A 244 6.81 2.83 -26.74
N LEU A 245 6.29 3.30 -25.60
CA LEU A 245 5.63 4.61 -25.51
C LEU A 245 6.58 5.77 -25.79
N ALA A 246 7.80 5.75 -25.28
CA ALA A 246 8.78 6.81 -25.53
C ALA A 246 9.14 6.89 -27.03
N LEU A 247 9.11 5.76 -27.74
CA LEU A 247 9.37 5.69 -29.18
C LEU A 247 8.14 5.98 -30.06
N ALA A 248 6.93 5.86 -29.54
CA ALA A 248 5.70 5.98 -30.32
C ALA A 248 5.31 7.43 -30.66
N ASP A 249 4.75 7.64 -31.85
CA ASP A 249 4.35 8.96 -32.34
C ASP A 249 3.29 9.66 -31.49
N HIS A 250 3.48 10.97 -31.29
CA HIS A 250 2.54 11.85 -30.60
C HIS A 250 2.19 11.42 -29.17
N VAL A 251 3.17 10.85 -28.46
CA VAL A 251 3.05 10.58 -27.04
C VAL A 251 3.28 11.86 -26.25
N THR A 252 2.33 12.19 -25.38
CA THR A 252 2.37 13.39 -24.55
C THR A 252 3.00 13.11 -23.18
N GLU A 253 3.43 14.17 -22.51
CA GLU A 253 3.87 14.13 -21.11
C GLU A 253 2.83 13.46 -20.21
N THR A 254 1.54 13.79 -20.36
CA THR A 254 0.45 13.17 -19.61
C THR A 254 0.35 11.66 -19.83
N LYS A 255 0.57 11.18 -21.06
CA LYS A 255 0.57 9.73 -21.34
C LYS A 255 1.74 9.04 -20.64
N MET A 256 2.94 9.65 -20.67
CA MET A 256 4.11 9.11 -19.96
C MET A 256 3.90 9.10 -18.45
N HIS A 257 3.39 10.19 -17.88
CA HIS A 257 3.06 10.27 -16.47
C HIS A 257 2.06 9.20 -16.02
N ASN A 258 0.98 9.01 -16.78
CA ASN A 258 -0.01 7.97 -16.50
C ASN A 258 0.56 6.56 -16.61
N ALA A 259 1.46 6.32 -17.57
CA ALA A 259 2.12 5.03 -17.73
C ALA A 259 3.11 4.72 -16.60
N LEU A 260 3.82 5.74 -16.10
CA LEU A 260 4.70 5.61 -14.92
C LEU A 260 3.90 5.33 -13.64
N GLY A 261 2.74 5.96 -13.48
CA GLY A 261 1.84 5.71 -12.36
C GLY A 261 2.52 5.91 -11.00
N THR A 262 2.51 4.87 -10.16
CA THR A 262 3.13 4.86 -8.83
C THR A 262 4.54 4.25 -8.81
N SER A 263 5.13 3.96 -9.97
CA SER A 263 6.37 3.20 -10.12
C SER A 263 7.64 4.03 -9.84
N TYR A 264 7.77 4.54 -8.61
CA TYR A 264 8.90 5.37 -8.17
C TYR A 264 10.27 4.69 -8.34
N TRP A 265 10.32 3.36 -8.33
CA TRP A 265 11.54 2.57 -8.48
C TRP A 265 12.24 2.80 -9.82
N VAL A 266 11.49 3.21 -10.87
CA VAL A 266 12.04 3.53 -12.20
C VAL A 266 13.10 4.63 -12.12
N PHE A 267 13.00 5.52 -11.13
CA PHE A 267 13.96 6.62 -10.94
C PHE A 267 15.20 6.20 -10.13
N GLY A 268 15.18 5.03 -9.50
CA GLY A 268 16.30 4.47 -8.72
C GLY A 268 15.92 4.00 -7.30
N GLY A 269 16.84 3.27 -6.66
CA GLY A 269 16.61 2.61 -5.36
C GLY A 269 16.61 3.53 -4.13
N GLN A 270 16.88 4.83 -4.28
CA GLN A 270 16.91 5.78 -3.15
C GLN A 270 15.52 6.29 -2.71
N TYR A 271 14.48 6.03 -3.53
CA TYR A 271 13.12 6.50 -3.28
C TYR A 271 12.29 5.41 -2.61
N VAL A 272 11.45 5.82 -1.67
CA VAL A 272 10.57 4.93 -0.90
C VAL A 272 9.10 5.10 -1.26
N GLY A 273 8.76 6.07 -2.10
CA GLY A 273 7.38 6.34 -2.51
C GLY A 273 7.21 7.64 -3.28
N ILE A 274 5.95 7.99 -3.53
CA ILE A 274 5.49 9.30 -4.02
C ILE A 274 4.77 9.98 -2.86
N ALA A 275 4.89 11.30 -2.74
CA ALA A 275 4.22 12.07 -1.71
C ALA A 275 2.69 11.94 -1.81
N ALA A 276 2.01 11.92 -0.66
CA ALA A 276 0.56 11.70 -0.57
C ALA A 276 -0.29 12.75 -1.31
N ARG A 277 0.26 13.95 -1.58
CA ARG A 277 -0.38 15.02 -2.34
C ARG A 277 0.55 15.45 -3.49
N ARG A 278 -0.01 15.62 -4.69
CA ARG A 278 0.71 16.23 -5.84
C ARG A 278 0.80 17.75 -5.74
N THR A 279 -0.12 18.38 -5.03
CA THR A 279 -0.09 19.81 -4.72
C THR A 279 0.46 19.96 -3.31
N LEU A 280 1.78 20.07 -3.18
CA LEU A 280 2.42 20.35 -1.89
C LEU A 280 2.35 21.84 -1.55
N MET A 281 2.15 22.69 -2.56
CA MET A 281 2.05 24.14 -2.46
C MET A 281 0.83 24.63 -3.24
N PRO A 282 0.06 25.60 -2.74
CA PRO A 282 -1.00 26.21 -3.51
C PRO A 282 -0.48 26.74 -4.85
N LEU A 283 -1.18 26.44 -5.94
CA LEU A 283 -0.86 26.84 -7.32
C LEU A 283 0.33 26.13 -7.99
N ASP A 284 1.13 25.36 -7.24
CA ASP A 284 2.17 24.51 -7.82
C ASP A 284 1.65 23.06 -7.97
N GLN A 285 1.59 22.57 -9.20
CA GLN A 285 1.28 21.18 -9.50
C GLN A 285 2.58 20.47 -9.92
N TYR A 286 3.08 19.60 -9.05
CA TYR A 286 4.25 18.77 -9.35
C TYR A 286 3.80 17.50 -10.10
N ASP A 287 4.54 17.09 -11.14
CA ASP A 287 4.22 15.85 -11.86
C ASP A 287 4.38 14.64 -10.95
N ILE A 288 5.62 14.40 -10.48
CA ILE A 288 5.92 13.28 -9.59
C ILE A 288 6.82 13.76 -8.43
N PRO A 289 6.24 14.04 -7.25
CA PRO A 289 7.01 14.32 -6.04
C PRO A 289 7.45 13.02 -5.35
N LEU A 290 8.66 12.56 -5.62
CA LEU A 290 9.24 11.38 -4.99
C LEU A 290 9.66 11.67 -3.54
N VAL A 291 9.60 10.64 -2.69
CA VAL A 291 10.06 10.69 -1.30
C VAL A 291 11.31 9.83 -1.16
N CYS A 292 12.40 10.44 -0.71
CA CYS A 292 13.66 9.75 -0.41
C CYS A 292 13.59 9.01 0.93
N ALA A 293 14.46 8.01 1.13
CA ALA A 293 14.55 7.28 2.40
C ALA A 293 14.85 8.18 3.62
N ASP A 294 15.54 9.31 3.40
CA ASP A 294 15.84 10.32 4.43
C ASP A 294 14.73 11.37 4.61
N ARG A 295 13.55 11.14 4.02
CA ARG A 295 12.36 12.01 4.02
C ARG A 295 12.51 13.33 3.24
N SER A 296 13.63 13.57 2.56
CA SER A 296 13.71 14.65 1.58
C SER A 296 12.84 14.36 0.36
N LEU A 297 12.45 15.43 -0.35
CA LEU A 297 11.66 15.31 -1.58
C LEU A 297 12.55 15.34 -2.83
N HIS A 298 12.13 14.65 -3.88
CA HIS A 298 12.72 14.77 -5.21
C HIS A 298 11.63 15.00 -6.23
N ILE A 299 11.60 16.20 -6.80
CA ILE A 299 10.59 16.62 -7.79
C ILE A 299 11.04 16.15 -9.16
N VAL A 300 10.25 15.30 -9.80
CA VAL A 300 10.44 14.98 -11.21
C VAL A 300 9.51 15.86 -12.04
N GLU A 301 10.09 16.61 -12.97
CA GLU A 301 9.41 17.36 -14.01
C GLU A 301 9.47 16.55 -15.31
N LEU A 302 8.31 16.17 -15.85
CA LEU A 302 8.24 15.44 -17.11
C LEU A 302 8.05 16.41 -18.26
N LYS A 303 8.61 16.06 -19.42
CA LYS A 303 8.28 16.65 -20.72
C LYS A 303 8.08 15.54 -21.73
N GLY A 304 7.53 15.87 -22.90
CA GLY A 304 7.22 14.88 -23.94
C GLY A 304 8.47 14.15 -24.48
N PRO A 305 8.35 12.89 -24.93
CA PRO A 305 9.44 12.20 -25.63
C PRO A 305 9.88 12.88 -26.94
N ASP A 306 9.00 13.69 -27.53
CA ASP A 306 9.27 14.46 -28.75
C ASP A 306 9.96 15.81 -28.51
N CYS A 307 10.10 16.23 -27.26
CA CYS A 307 10.73 17.49 -26.90
C CYS A 307 12.21 17.48 -27.27
N LYS A 308 12.67 18.53 -27.94
CA LYS A 308 14.06 18.68 -28.39
C LYS A 308 15.00 18.70 -27.21
N VAL A 309 16.05 17.89 -27.28
CA VAL A 309 17.06 17.79 -26.21
C VAL A 309 18.27 18.68 -26.53
N VAL A 310 18.73 18.66 -27.78
CA VAL A 310 19.87 19.45 -28.24
C VAL A 310 19.58 20.13 -29.56
N ARG A 311 20.32 21.20 -29.84
CA ARG A 311 20.30 21.89 -31.14
C ARG A 311 21.69 22.31 -31.56
N LYS A 312 21.92 22.41 -32.88
CA LYS A 312 23.15 22.96 -33.43
C LYS A 312 23.16 24.47 -33.24
N HIS A 313 24.28 25.00 -32.74
CA HIS A 313 24.57 26.43 -32.69
C HIS A 313 25.98 26.66 -33.26
N ARG A 314 26.03 27.20 -34.48
CA ARG A 314 27.26 27.31 -35.26
C ARG A 314 27.92 25.92 -35.39
N ASN A 315 29.15 25.76 -34.90
CA ASN A 315 29.92 24.52 -34.98
C ASN A 315 29.78 23.62 -33.73
N HIS A 316 28.92 23.98 -32.78
CA HIS A 316 28.76 23.25 -31.51
C HIS A 316 27.32 22.79 -31.30
N LEU A 317 27.16 21.74 -30.51
CA LEU A 317 25.87 21.31 -29.98
C LEU A 317 25.66 21.96 -28.62
N ILE A 318 24.48 22.53 -28.41
CA ILE A 318 24.01 23.05 -27.14
C ILE A 318 22.68 22.40 -26.78
N VAL A 319 22.29 22.46 -25.52
CA VAL A 319 20.95 22.02 -25.11
C VAL A 319 19.88 22.90 -25.75
N ALA A 320 18.72 22.33 -26.01
CA ALA A 320 17.61 23.04 -26.62
C ALA A 320 16.91 23.96 -25.61
N ASP A 321 16.15 24.93 -26.12
CA ASP A 321 15.48 25.94 -25.29
C ASP A 321 14.42 25.28 -24.38
N GLU A 322 13.77 24.22 -24.87
CA GLU A 322 12.80 23.39 -24.11
C GLU A 322 13.42 22.77 -22.84
N VAL A 323 14.71 22.38 -22.89
CA VAL A 323 15.44 21.88 -21.71
C VAL A 323 15.64 23.00 -20.69
N HIS A 324 16.01 24.19 -21.14
CA HIS A 324 16.21 25.35 -20.26
C HIS A 324 14.90 25.78 -19.57
N GLU A 325 13.80 25.77 -20.30
CA GLU A 325 12.46 26.08 -19.76
C GLU A 325 12.07 25.07 -18.67
N ALA A 326 12.19 23.77 -18.94
CA ALA A 326 11.85 22.73 -17.98
C ALA A 326 12.73 22.75 -16.72
N VAL A 327 14.04 23.00 -16.87
CA VAL A 327 14.94 23.19 -15.72
C VAL A 327 14.55 24.43 -14.92
N SER A 328 14.22 25.53 -15.57
CA SER A 328 13.80 26.76 -14.90
C SER A 328 12.50 26.58 -14.13
N GLN A 329 11.54 25.82 -14.68
CA GLN A 329 10.31 25.43 -14.00
C GLN A 329 10.61 24.60 -12.75
N CYS A 330 11.47 23.58 -12.87
CA CYS A 330 11.89 22.77 -11.73
C CYS A 330 12.61 23.60 -10.64
N ILE A 331 13.46 24.56 -11.03
CA ILE A 331 14.12 25.47 -10.08
C ILE A 331 13.10 26.34 -9.33
N ASN A 332 12.05 26.83 -10.00
CA ASN A 332 11.00 27.60 -9.34
C ASN A 332 10.28 26.77 -8.26
N TYR A 333 10.01 25.49 -8.54
CA TYR A 333 9.45 24.57 -7.56
C TYR A 333 10.35 24.40 -6.34
N LEU A 334 11.64 24.15 -6.54
CA LEU A 334 12.58 24.02 -5.43
C LEU A 334 12.67 25.30 -4.60
N ARG A 335 12.65 26.47 -5.23
CA ARG A 335 12.62 27.76 -4.52
C ARG A 335 11.36 27.92 -3.67
N SER A 336 10.18 27.62 -4.22
CA SER A 336 8.92 27.66 -3.46
C SER A 336 8.96 26.76 -2.22
N LEU A 337 9.53 25.56 -2.36
CA LEU A 337 9.69 24.62 -1.25
C LEU A 337 10.69 25.10 -0.20
N ASP A 338 11.79 25.74 -0.60
CA ASP A 338 12.76 26.33 0.33
C ASP A 338 12.13 27.47 1.14
N ASP A 339 11.40 28.37 0.46
CA ASP A 339 10.77 29.55 1.05
C ASP A 339 9.70 29.17 2.08
N MET A 340 8.88 28.16 1.78
CA MET A 340 7.73 27.75 2.59
C MET A 340 7.97 26.51 3.46
N GLY A 341 9.15 25.90 3.39
CA GLY A 341 9.40 24.56 3.94
C GLY A 341 9.04 24.38 5.42
N THR A 342 9.34 25.35 6.28
CA THR A 342 9.00 25.27 7.72
C THR A 342 7.48 25.31 7.97
N THR A 343 6.77 26.15 7.22
CA THR A 343 5.31 26.25 7.27
C THR A 343 4.68 24.94 6.79
N LEU A 344 5.13 24.43 5.64
CA LEU A 344 4.63 23.17 5.08
C LEU A 344 4.88 21.97 5.98
N GLN A 345 6.05 21.91 6.62
CA GLN A 345 6.37 20.86 7.57
C GLN A 345 5.41 20.86 8.75
N THR A 346 5.09 22.06 9.28
CA THR A 346 4.13 22.20 10.38
C THR A 346 2.72 21.77 9.95
N VAL A 347 2.26 22.21 8.79
CA VAL A 347 0.92 21.87 8.27
C VAL A 347 0.80 20.37 8.00
N HIS A 348 1.74 19.77 7.26
CA HIS A 348 1.66 18.35 6.92
C HIS A 348 1.93 17.43 8.11
N HIS A 349 2.72 17.85 9.10
CA HIS A 349 2.83 17.11 10.36
C HIS A 349 1.48 17.08 11.09
N ASN A 350 0.81 18.23 11.22
CA ASN A 350 -0.45 18.34 11.96
C ASN A 350 -1.65 17.70 11.23
N GLU A 351 -1.73 17.85 9.91
CA GLU A 351 -2.86 17.33 9.12
C GLU A 351 -2.71 15.85 8.74
N LEU A 352 -1.47 15.42 8.44
CA LEU A 352 -1.21 14.11 7.81
C LEU A 352 -0.27 13.22 8.63
N GLY A 353 0.34 13.73 9.69
CA GLY A 353 1.36 12.99 10.45
C GLY A 353 2.65 12.74 9.65
N LEU A 354 2.97 13.60 8.68
CA LEU A 354 4.10 13.43 7.75
C LEU A 354 5.18 14.49 7.93
N ASP A 355 6.43 14.05 8.09
CA ASP A 355 7.61 14.91 8.28
C ASP A 355 8.50 14.93 7.03
N TYR A 356 8.13 15.70 6.01
CA TYR A 356 9.01 15.90 4.84
C TYR A 356 10.06 16.99 5.11
N ASP A 357 11.26 16.79 4.57
CA ASP A 357 12.28 17.84 4.48
C ASP A 357 12.22 18.54 3.12
N TYR A 358 11.52 19.67 3.09
CA TYR A 358 11.33 20.48 1.88
C TYR A 358 12.58 21.23 1.44
N ARG A 359 13.45 21.63 2.38
CA ARG A 359 14.64 22.44 2.07
C ARG A 359 15.76 21.64 1.45
N ARG A 360 15.77 20.32 1.66
CA ARG A 360 16.69 19.38 1.01
C ARG A 360 16.17 18.86 -0.33
N ALA A 361 15.08 19.42 -0.85
CA ALA A 361 14.48 18.94 -2.08
C ALA A 361 15.43 19.04 -3.29
N LYS A 362 15.38 18.05 -4.18
CA LYS A 362 16.12 18.01 -5.46
C LYS A 362 15.16 17.87 -6.63
N GLY A 363 15.66 18.08 -7.85
CA GLY A 363 14.89 18.04 -9.08
C GLY A 363 15.49 17.11 -10.14
N THR A 364 14.64 16.42 -10.89
CA THR A 364 15.04 15.79 -12.16
C THR A 364 14.07 16.19 -13.25
N VAL A 365 14.59 16.68 -14.37
CA VAL A 365 13.81 16.87 -15.60
C VAL A 365 14.00 15.64 -16.48
N VAL A 366 12.92 14.99 -16.88
CA VAL A 366 12.95 13.91 -17.88
C VAL A 366 12.33 14.44 -19.17
N ILE A 367 13.15 14.56 -20.21
CA ILE A 367 12.76 15.25 -21.45
C ILE A 367 13.37 14.58 -22.67
N GLY A 368 12.52 14.35 -23.67
CA GLY A 368 12.94 13.85 -24.98
C GLY A 368 13.45 12.41 -24.97
N HIS A 369 13.46 11.81 -26.16
CA HIS A 369 14.11 10.53 -26.44
C HIS A 369 15.17 10.73 -27.51
N GLN A 370 16.39 10.24 -27.31
CA GLN A 370 17.53 10.61 -28.17
C GLN A 370 17.32 10.27 -29.66
N ASP A 371 16.61 9.18 -29.96
CA ASP A 371 16.32 8.77 -31.34
C ASP A 371 15.21 9.59 -32.03
N ARG A 372 14.51 10.47 -31.30
CA ARG A 372 13.36 11.24 -31.81
C ARG A 372 13.59 12.75 -31.75
N ALA A 373 14.18 13.18 -30.65
CA ALA A 373 14.31 14.58 -30.28
C ALA A 373 15.63 15.24 -30.73
N CYS A 374 16.51 14.50 -31.41
CA CYS A 374 17.84 14.99 -31.80
C CYS A 374 17.94 15.27 -33.31
N PRO A 375 18.71 16.31 -33.71
CA PRO A 375 18.90 16.62 -35.13
C PRO A 375 19.53 15.46 -35.92
N ALA A 376 19.17 15.31 -37.19
CA ALA A 376 19.74 14.30 -38.08
C ALA A 376 21.28 14.37 -38.12
N GLY A 377 21.94 13.22 -38.01
CA GLY A 377 23.39 13.08 -38.01
C GLY A 377 24.09 13.42 -36.69
N VAL A 378 23.34 13.66 -35.61
CA VAL A 378 23.87 13.75 -34.24
C VAL A 378 23.85 12.37 -33.61
N THR A 379 24.98 11.96 -33.03
CA THR A 379 25.11 10.66 -32.33
C THR A 379 24.66 10.76 -30.87
N ARG A 380 24.23 9.64 -30.28
CA ARG A 380 23.89 9.58 -28.85
C ARG A 380 25.05 10.02 -27.94
N GLU A 381 26.28 9.69 -28.31
CA GLU A 381 27.47 10.11 -27.56
C GLU A 381 27.59 11.65 -27.50
N GLN A 382 27.33 12.33 -28.62
CA GLN A 382 27.35 13.80 -28.67
C GLN A 382 26.23 14.42 -27.81
N VAL A 383 25.02 13.84 -27.84
CA VAL A 383 23.91 14.28 -26.99
C VAL A 383 24.28 14.12 -25.51
N ASN A 384 24.76 12.94 -25.13
CA ASN A 384 25.19 12.63 -23.77
C ASN A 384 26.31 13.56 -23.29
N GLN A 385 27.28 13.90 -24.17
CA GLN A 385 28.35 14.83 -23.82
C GLN A 385 27.83 16.26 -23.62
N THR A 386 26.90 16.72 -24.45
CA THR A 386 26.25 18.03 -24.29
C THR A 386 25.44 18.10 -23.00
N LEU A 387 24.60 17.10 -22.72
CA LEU A 387 23.82 17.03 -21.48
C LEU A 387 24.70 16.89 -20.24
N ARG A 388 25.77 16.10 -20.30
CA ARG A 388 26.74 15.98 -19.19
C ARG A 388 27.36 17.33 -18.86
N SER A 389 27.77 18.08 -19.88
CA SER A 389 28.35 19.42 -19.70
C SER A 389 27.32 20.38 -19.10
N TYR A 390 26.07 20.31 -19.55
CA TYR A 390 25.00 21.13 -19.00
C TYR A 390 24.67 20.79 -17.54
N ASN A 391 24.50 19.50 -17.22
CA ASN A 391 24.24 19.01 -15.87
C ASN A 391 25.38 19.35 -14.89
N ALA A 392 26.62 19.42 -15.34
CA ALA A 392 27.76 19.80 -14.48
C ALA A 392 27.63 21.21 -13.88
N HIS A 393 26.80 22.09 -14.48
CA HIS A 393 26.52 23.43 -13.96
C HIS A 393 25.31 23.48 -13.02
N LEU A 394 24.51 22.41 -12.93
CA LEU A 394 23.29 22.36 -12.13
C LEU A 394 23.58 21.71 -10.77
N SER A 395 23.28 22.40 -9.67
CA SER A 395 23.60 21.93 -8.32
C SER A 395 22.53 21.04 -7.68
N ARG A 396 21.24 21.30 -7.98
CA ARG A 396 20.09 20.61 -7.39
C ARG A 396 19.12 20.00 -8.42
N VAL A 397 19.31 20.29 -9.70
CA VAL A 397 18.48 19.77 -10.79
C VAL A 397 19.35 18.94 -11.72
N GLN A 398 18.83 17.82 -12.20
CA GLN A 398 19.47 16.99 -13.21
C GLN A 398 18.55 16.81 -14.41
N VAL A 399 19.08 16.86 -15.62
CA VAL A 399 18.35 16.53 -16.85
C VAL A 399 18.70 15.12 -17.30
N LEU A 400 17.69 14.31 -17.61
CA LEU A 400 17.79 12.98 -18.19
C LEU A 400 16.88 12.87 -19.42
N THR A 401 17.27 12.04 -20.38
CA THR A 401 16.36 11.60 -21.45
C THR A 401 15.53 10.40 -21.00
N TYR A 402 14.44 10.09 -21.70
CA TYR A 402 13.65 8.89 -21.40
C TYR A 402 14.47 7.62 -21.57
N ASP A 403 15.33 7.54 -22.59
CA ASP A 403 16.21 6.39 -22.77
C ASP A 403 17.23 6.26 -21.64
N ASP A 404 17.84 7.35 -21.17
CA ASP A 404 18.74 7.30 -20.00
C ASP A 404 18.04 6.78 -18.74
N LEU A 405 16.81 7.24 -18.49
CA LEU A 405 15.99 6.83 -17.34
C LEU A 405 15.65 5.33 -17.44
N LEU A 406 15.11 4.90 -18.58
CA LEU A 406 14.63 3.53 -18.77
C LEU A 406 15.78 2.52 -18.84
N ASP A 407 16.92 2.91 -19.41
CA ASP A 407 18.12 2.07 -19.39
C ASP A 407 18.71 1.95 -17.99
N SER A 408 18.60 3.00 -17.16
CA SER A 408 19.01 2.93 -15.76
C SER A 408 18.09 2.03 -14.93
N ALA A 409 16.77 2.11 -15.17
CA ALA A 409 15.79 1.21 -14.55
C ALA A 409 16.04 -0.26 -14.94
N GLU A 410 16.28 -0.54 -16.22
CA GLU A 410 16.61 -1.89 -16.70
C GLU A 410 17.89 -2.44 -16.06
N ARG A 411 18.94 -1.61 -15.97
CA ARG A 411 20.18 -2.00 -15.30
C ARG A 411 19.94 -2.36 -13.83
N ALA A 412 19.13 -1.58 -13.12
CA ALA A 412 18.79 -1.86 -11.72
C ALA A 412 18.13 -3.24 -11.55
N LEU A 413 17.20 -3.62 -12.45
CA LEU A 413 16.56 -4.93 -12.42
C LEU A 413 17.53 -6.10 -12.69
N ASN A 414 18.60 -5.88 -13.45
CA ASN A 414 19.60 -6.92 -13.69
C ASN A 414 20.48 -7.19 -12.47
N PHE A 415 20.74 -6.17 -11.62
CA PHE A 415 21.47 -6.35 -10.37
C PHE A 415 20.66 -7.19 -9.36
N GLU A 416 19.35 -6.95 -9.24
CA GLU A 416 18.45 -7.72 -8.35
C GLU A 416 18.45 -9.25 -8.70
N VAL A 417 18.65 -9.62 -9.97
CA VAL A 417 18.75 -11.03 -10.41
C VAL A 417 20.09 -11.67 -10.07
N SER A 418 21.17 -10.89 -10.04
CA SER A 418 22.50 -11.43 -9.72
C SER A 418 22.68 -11.78 -8.24
N GLU A 419 21.96 -11.10 -7.34
CA GLU A 419 21.96 -11.40 -5.90
C GLU A 419 21.09 -12.60 -5.53
N THR A 420 20.10 -12.94 -6.35
CA THR A 420 19.16 -14.06 -6.11
C THR A 420 19.65 -15.42 -6.62
N ARG A 421 20.82 -15.49 -7.29
CA ARG A 421 21.46 -16.77 -7.61
C ARG A 421 22.30 -17.25 -6.42
N PRO A 422 22.01 -18.42 -5.81
CA PRO A 422 22.92 -19.00 -4.82
C PRO A 422 24.27 -19.32 -5.47
N SER A 423 25.35 -19.08 -4.73
CA SER A 423 26.72 -19.43 -5.11
C SER A 423 26.97 -20.93 -5.03
#